data_AF-A5KZC1-F1
#
_entry.id   AF-A5KZC1-F1
#
_cell.length_a   1.000
_cell.length_b   1.000
_cell.length_c   1.000
_cell.angle_alpha   90.00
_cell.angle_beta   90.00
_cell.angle_gamma   90.00
#
_symmetry.space_group_name_H-M   'P 1'
#
loop_
_entity.id
_entity.type
_entity.pdbx_description
1 polymer ?
#
loop_
_entity_poly.entity_id
_entity_poly.type
_entity_poly.pdbx_seq_one_letter_code
_entity_poly.pdbx_strand_id
1 'polypeptide(L)'
;MLTILYHHVPSVTSIPVYLGQLDDVLMPFVGDLTEEQVYQKLKLFWIMLDRTLPDAFMHVNIGPTDNIICRSILRVDAELKQIAPNLTFMYDPAVTPDDLLRHAASNICECSKPHIANYPAHAAAYGDKRFGIVSCYNSLPLAGGSNTLVRMNLKQVALKSEDSVDFLQQVLPHYSAIMVELMNARSRFLHEKSNFFEGFLTKEGLIEEDRFAPMFGIYGMAEAVNILMEKEGKTGR
;
A
#
# COMPACT_ATOMS: atom_id res chain seq x y z
N MET A 1 -13.40 8.23 -17.91
CA MET A 1 -13.64 8.68 -16.52
C MET A 1 -12.58 8.15 -15.55
N LEU A 2 -12.34 6.83 -15.48
CA LEU A 2 -11.30 6.25 -14.61
C LEU A 2 -9.88 6.82 -14.84
N THR A 3 -9.46 6.94 -16.10
CA THR A 3 -8.16 7.53 -16.45
C THR A 3 -8.04 9.00 -16.08
N ILE A 4 -9.15 9.75 -16.07
CA ILE A 4 -9.16 11.16 -15.62
C ILE A 4 -8.83 11.20 -14.12
N LEU A 5 -9.47 10.36 -13.32
CA LEU A 5 -9.19 10.27 -11.88
C LEU A 5 -7.72 9.90 -11.62
N TYR A 6 -7.17 8.96 -12.38
CA TYR A 6 -5.75 8.61 -12.27
C TYR A 6 -4.78 9.73 -12.64
N HIS A 7 -5.19 10.79 -13.33
CA HIS A 7 -4.30 11.94 -13.58
C HIS A 7 -4.54 13.10 -12.60
N HIS A 8 -5.54 13.00 -11.73
CA HIS A 8 -5.96 14.10 -10.86
C HIS A 8 -6.01 13.77 -9.37
N VAL A 9 -5.67 12.54 -8.97
CA VAL A 9 -5.44 12.19 -7.56
C VAL A 9 -3.96 12.46 -7.22
N PRO A 10 -3.65 13.50 -6.42
CA PRO A 10 -2.29 13.86 -6.09
C PRO A 10 -1.68 12.83 -5.13
N SER A 11 -0.37 12.65 -5.23
CA SER A 11 0.42 11.86 -4.29
C SER A 11 1.80 12.52 -4.10
N VAL A 12 2.65 11.91 -3.28
CA VAL A 12 4.04 12.33 -3.10
C VAL A 12 4.85 12.36 -4.42
N THR A 13 4.43 11.60 -5.44
CA THR A 13 5.07 11.54 -6.76
C THR A 13 4.32 12.32 -7.84
N SER A 14 3.22 13.01 -7.50
CA SER A 14 2.29 13.67 -8.44
C SER A 14 1.53 12.69 -9.36
N ILE A 15 1.67 11.37 -9.17
CA ILE A 15 1.00 10.30 -9.91
C ILE A 15 0.27 9.37 -8.91
N PRO A 16 -0.88 8.77 -9.24
CA PRO A 16 -1.61 7.89 -8.33
C PRO A 16 -0.76 6.69 -7.89
N VAL A 17 -0.74 6.48 -6.58
CA VAL A 17 -0.07 5.33 -5.95
C VAL A 17 -1.03 4.17 -5.64
N TYR A 18 -2.29 4.31 -6.05
CA TYR A 18 -3.34 3.29 -5.91
C TYR A 18 -4.38 3.42 -7.01
N LEU A 19 -4.67 2.31 -7.69
CA LEU A 19 -5.64 2.21 -8.77
C LEU A 19 -6.92 1.45 -8.36
N GLY A 20 -7.06 1.12 -7.08
CA GLY A 20 -8.22 0.38 -6.59
C GLY A 20 -8.04 -1.13 -6.59
N GLN A 21 -9.07 -1.80 -6.06
CA GLN A 21 -9.30 -3.22 -6.20
C GLN A 21 -9.99 -3.48 -7.54
N LEU A 22 -9.19 -3.62 -8.59
CA LEU A 22 -9.66 -3.47 -9.97
C LEU A 22 -10.61 -4.56 -10.40
N ASP A 23 -10.47 -5.77 -9.88
CA ASP A 23 -11.41 -6.85 -10.19
C ASP A 23 -12.82 -6.53 -9.71
N ASP A 24 -12.98 -6.10 -8.46
CA ASP A 24 -14.26 -5.65 -7.92
C ASP A 24 -14.82 -4.44 -8.68
N VAL A 25 -13.97 -3.45 -9.00
CA VAL A 25 -14.39 -2.24 -9.71
C VAL A 25 -14.84 -2.53 -11.14
N LEU A 26 -14.16 -3.44 -11.83
CA LEU A 26 -14.42 -3.73 -13.24
C LEU A 26 -15.49 -4.82 -13.43
N MET A 27 -15.73 -5.69 -12.45
CA MET A 27 -16.67 -6.81 -12.57
C MET A 27 -18.08 -6.38 -13.04
N PRO A 28 -18.68 -5.27 -12.54
CA PRO A 28 -20.00 -4.81 -13.01
C PRO A 28 -20.04 -4.41 -14.50
N PHE A 29 -18.89 -4.16 -15.13
CA PHE A 29 -18.78 -3.71 -16.53
C PHE A 29 -18.44 -4.84 -17.51
N VAL A 30 -18.33 -6.09 -17.03
CA VAL A 30 -18.03 -7.24 -17.91
C VAL A 30 -19.18 -7.53 -18.87
N GLY A 31 -20.43 -7.54 -18.38
CA GLY A 31 -21.61 -7.84 -19.20
C GLY A 31 -21.47 -9.18 -19.95
N ASP A 32 -21.75 -9.15 -21.25
CA ASP A 32 -21.69 -10.32 -22.14
C ASP A 32 -20.31 -10.55 -22.79
N LEU A 33 -19.26 -9.87 -22.31
CA LEU A 33 -17.91 -10.04 -22.86
C LEU A 33 -17.40 -11.47 -22.62
N THR A 34 -16.80 -12.06 -23.64
CA THR A 34 -16.09 -13.32 -23.50
C THR A 34 -14.79 -13.12 -22.71
N GLU A 35 -14.26 -14.20 -22.14
CA GLU A 35 -12.97 -14.19 -21.43
C GLU A 35 -11.84 -13.61 -22.29
N GLU A 36 -11.79 -13.98 -23.57
CA GLU A 36 -10.76 -13.47 -24.48
C GLU A 36 -10.95 -11.96 -24.75
N GLN A 37 -12.19 -11.47 -24.86
CA GLN A 37 -12.44 -10.03 -24.99
C GLN A 37 -12.05 -9.25 -23.73
N VAL A 38 -12.31 -9.80 -22.54
CA VAL A 38 -11.88 -9.25 -21.25
C VAL A 38 -10.36 -9.18 -21.20
N TYR A 39 -9.68 -10.28 -21.52
CA TYR A 39 -8.23 -10.38 -21.55
C TYR A 39 -7.61 -9.34 -22.51
N GLN A 40 -8.09 -9.22 -23.75
CA GLN A 40 -7.55 -8.25 -24.70
C GLN A 40 -7.70 -6.80 -24.21
N LYS A 41 -8.85 -6.46 -23.61
CA LYS A 41 -9.10 -5.13 -23.05
C LYS A 41 -8.19 -4.84 -21.86
N LEU A 42 -8.06 -5.79 -20.93
CA LEU A 42 -7.18 -5.65 -19.76
C LEU A 42 -5.71 -5.56 -20.16
N LYS A 43 -5.28 -6.32 -21.17
CA LYS A 43 -3.91 -6.23 -21.72
C LYS A 43 -3.59 -4.84 -22.25
N LEU A 44 -4.47 -4.28 -23.07
CA LEU A 44 -4.30 -2.91 -23.58
C LEU A 44 -4.33 -1.87 -22.45
N PHE A 45 -5.19 -2.07 -21.46
CA PHE A 45 -5.24 -1.21 -20.28
C PHE A 45 -3.95 -1.28 -19.46
N TRP A 46 -3.39 -2.47 -19.22
CA TRP A 46 -2.12 -2.67 -18.50
C TRP A 46 -0.95 -1.97 -19.22
N ILE A 47 -0.88 -2.11 -20.55
CA ILE A 47 0.11 -1.40 -21.37
C ILE A 47 -0.07 0.11 -21.24
N MET A 48 -1.31 0.62 -21.28
CA MET A 48 -1.58 2.04 -21.11
C MET A 48 -1.13 2.56 -19.75
N LEU A 49 -1.39 1.81 -18.66
CA LEU A 49 -0.95 2.19 -17.31
C LEU A 49 0.57 2.35 -17.26
N ASP A 50 1.35 1.37 -17.70
CA ASP A 50 2.82 1.42 -17.71
C ASP A 50 3.39 2.56 -18.57
N ARG A 51 2.71 2.94 -19.66
CA ARG A 51 3.19 3.98 -20.58
C ARG A 51 2.78 5.40 -20.20
N THR A 52 1.68 5.55 -19.46
CA THR A 52 1.12 6.88 -19.13
C THR A 52 1.30 7.25 -17.66
N LEU A 53 1.47 6.24 -16.79
CA LEU A 53 1.67 6.40 -15.36
C LEU A 53 2.91 5.58 -14.93
N PRO A 54 4.12 5.91 -15.41
CA PRO A 54 5.34 5.15 -15.14
C PRO A 54 5.87 5.43 -13.72
N ASP A 55 5.06 5.12 -12.72
CA ASP A 55 5.41 5.23 -11.31
C ASP A 55 5.55 3.84 -10.70
N ALA A 56 6.73 3.55 -10.15
CA ALA A 56 7.02 2.32 -9.43
C ALA A 56 6.14 2.13 -8.18
N PHE A 57 5.43 3.18 -7.74
CA PHE A 57 4.48 3.12 -6.64
C PHE A 57 3.02 2.96 -7.09
N MET A 58 2.73 2.92 -8.39
CA MET A 58 1.38 2.65 -8.87
C MET A 58 0.97 1.22 -8.50
N HIS A 59 -0.17 1.06 -7.81
CA HIS A 59 -0.52 -0.21 -7.17
C HIS A 59 -1.96 -0.63 -7.47
N VAL A 60 -2.15 -1.88 -7.88
CA VAL A 60 -3.45 -2.53 -8.11
C VAL A 60 -3.68 -3.60 -7.05
N ASN A 61 -4.91 -3.70 -6.54
CA ASN A 61 -5.33 -4.87 -5.76
C ASN A 61 -6.30 -5.74 -6.57
N ILE A 62 -6.32 -7.04 -6.27
CA ILE A 62 -7.27 -8.03 -6.78
C ILE A 62 -7.60 -9.08 -5.69
N GLY A 63 -8.66 -9.87 -5.87
CA GLY A 63 -9.11 -10.85 -4.88
C GLY A 63 -9.80 -10.19 -3.68
N PRO A 64 -10.27 -10.97 -2.68
CA PRO A 64 -10.01 -12.39 -2.48
C PRO A 64 -10.96 -13.34 -3.22
N THR A 65 -12.05 -12.81 -3.78
CA THR A 65 -13.04 -13.57 -4.52
C THR A 65 -12.57 -13.92 -5.92
N ASP A 66 -12.85 -15.15 -6.34
CA ASP A 66 -12.54 -15.58 -7.69
C ASP A 66 -13.52 -15.01 -8.73
N ASN A 67 -12.97 -14.40 -9.78
CA ASN A 67 -13.73 -13.82 -10.87
C ASN A 67 -12.88 -13.69 -12.15
N ILE A 68 -13.56 -13.44 -13.27
CA ILE A 68 -12.93 -13.37 -14.59
C ILE A 68 -11.91 -12.24 -14.71
N ILE A 69 -12.12 -11.10 -14.05
CA ILE A 69 -11.18 -9.98 -14.07
C ILE A 69 -9.92 -10.33 -13.28
N CYS A 70 -10.06 -10.89 -12.07
CA CYS A 70 -8.94 -11.32 -11.23
C CYS A 70 -8.03 -12.30 -12.00
N ARG A 71 -8.60 -13.36 -12.58
CA ARG A 71 -7.83 -14.34 -13.37
C ARG A 71 -7.22 -13.74 -14.62
N SER A 72 -7.92 -12.85 -15.30
CA SER A 72 -7.40 -12.17 -16.50
C SER A 72 -6.27 -11.21 -16.18
N ILE A 73 -6.34 -10.47 -15.08
CA ILE A 73 -5.25 -9.59 -14.61
C ILE A 73 -4.01 -10.41 -14.28
N LEU A 74 -4.17 -11.53 -13.58
CA LEU A 74 -3.06 -12.46 -13.32
C LEU A 74 -2.40 -12.92 -14.63
N ARG A 75 -3.19 -13.37 -15.61
CA ARG A 75 -2.68 -13.79 -16.92
C ARG A 75 -1.93 -12.66 -17.63
N VAL A 76 -2.50 -11.46 -17.65
CA VAL A 76 -1.90 -10.27 -18.30
C VAL A 76 -0.59 -9.87 -17.64
N ASP A 77 -0.53 -9.83 -16.30
CA ASP A 77 0.67 -9.39 -15.58
C ASP A 77 1.84 -10.36 -15.76
N ALA A 78 1.58 -11.68 -15.73
CA ALA A 78 2.59 -12.70 -15.99
C ALA A 78 3.09 -12.72 -17.43
N GLU A 79 2.21 -12.41 -18.39
CA GLU A 79 2.60 -12.34 -19.81
C GLU A 79 3.42 -11.08 -20.12
N LEU A 80 2.96 -9.92 -19.67
CA LEU A 80 3.58 -8.64 -20.01
C LEU A 80 4.86 -8.37 -19.20
N LYS A 81 4.95 -8.89 -17.98
CA LYS A 81 6.10 -8.73 -17.07
C LYS A 81 6.52 -7.27 -16.88
N GLN A 82 5.56 -6.36 -16.89
CA GLN A 82 5.80 -4.93 -16.71
C GLN A 82 6.16 -4.63 -15.26
N ILE A 83 7.00 -3.63 -15.06
CA ILE A 83 7.39 -3.17 -13.72
C ILE A 83 6.18 -2.54 -13.02
N ALA A 84 5.41 -1.72 -13.74
CA ALA A 84 4.22 -1.05 -13.23
C ALA A 84 2.94 -1.56 -13.93
N PRO A 85 1.80 -1.65 -13.22
CA PRO A 85 1.67 -1.41 -11.78
C PRO A 85 2.28 -2.55 -10.92
N ASN A 86 2.55 -2.27 -9.65
CA ASN A 86 2.60 -3.31 -8.62
C ASN A 86 1.24 -3.97 -8.50
N LEU A 87 1.23 -5.25 -8.17
CA LEU A 87 0.01 -6.03 -8.02
C LEU A 87 0.01 -6.72 -6.66
N THR A 88 -1.05 -6.53 -5.88
CA THR A 88 -1.31 -7.32 -4.66
C THR A 88 -2.57 -8.14 -4.84
N PHE A 89 -2.46 -9.42 -4.54
CA PHE A 89 -3.56 -10.34 -4.38
C PHE A 89 -3.94 -10.43 -2.91
N MET A 90 -5.17 -10.02 -2.62
CA MET A 90 -5.80 -10.16 -1.32
C MET A 90 -6.18 -11.63 -1.12
N TYR A 91 -5.58 -12.29 -0.14
CA TYR A 91 -5.85 -13.69 0.14
C TYR A 91 -6.76 -13.85 1.35
N ASP A 92 -7.84 -14.59 1.19
CA ASP A 92 -8.72 -15.02 2.28
C ASP A 92 -8.94 -16.54 2.20
N PRO A 93 -8.45 -17.33 3.17
CA PRO A 93 -8.60 -18.79 3.15
C PRO A 93 -10.05 -19.26 3.19
N ALA A 94 -11.02 -18.42 3.60
CA ALA A 94 -12.43 -18.81 3.64
C ALA A 94 -13.13 -18.73 2.28
N VAL A 95 -12.64 -17.89 1.36
CA VAL A 95 -13.34 -17.62 0.08
C VAL A 95 -12.45 -17.77 -1.16
N THR A 96 -11.12 -17.73 -1.02
CA THR A 96 -10.19 -17.91 -2.13
C THR A 96 -10.04 -19.38 -2.48
N PRO A 97 -10.39 -19.81 -3.72
CA PRO A 97 -10.16 -21.18 -4.16
C PRO A 97 -8.67 -21.54 -4.27
N ASP A 98 -8.33 -22.79 -3.98
CA ASP A 98 -6.96 -23.32 -4.08
C ASP A 98 -6.32 -23.12 -5.45
N ASP A 99 -7.09 -23.27 -6.53
CA ASP A 99 -6.58 -23.14 -7.88
C ASP A 99 -6.28 -21.68 -8.26
N LEU A 100 -7.03 -20.71 -7.71
CA LEU A 100 -6.72 -19.29 -7.84
C LEU A 100 -5.43 -18.94 -7.09
N LEU A 101 -5.26 -19.44 -5.85
CA LEU A 101 -4.02 -19.25 -5.10
C LEU A 101 -2.82 -19.89 -5.83
N ARG A 102 -2.99 -21.08 -6.41
CA ARG A 102 -1.95 -21.73 -7.24
C ARG A 102 -1.60 -20.91 -8.48
N HIS A 103 -2.59 -20.27 -9.12
CA HIS A 103 -2.34 -19.37 -10.26
C HIS A 103 -1.52 -18.16 -9.81
N ALA A 104 -1.92 -17.48 -8.73
CA ALA A 104 -1.15 -16.36 -8.17
C ALA A 104 0.28 -16.78 -7.78
N ALA A 105 0.45 -17.94 -7.13
CA ALA A 105 1.77 -18.46 -6.77
C ALA A 105 2.64 -18.80 -8.00
N SER A 106 2.04 -19.37 -9.05
CA SER A 106 2.73 -19.64 -10.31
C SER A 106 3.22 -18.35 -10.97
N ASN A 107 2.40 -17.30 -10.94
CA ASN A 107 2.79 -15.99 -11.44
C ASN A 107 3.96 -15.38 -10.66
N ILE A 108 3.99 -15.52 -9.33
CA ILE A 108 5.11 -15.03 -8.51
C ILE A 108 6.43 -15.66 -8.98
N CYS A 109 6.43 -16.96 -9.27
CA CYS A 109 7.61 -17.64 -9.80
C CYS A 109 8.02 -17.12 -11.19
N GLU A 110 7.06 -16.68 -12.01
CA GLU A 110 7.28 -16.26 -13.40
C GLU A 110 7.66 -14.78 -13.55
N CYS A 111 7.06 -13.89 -12.75
CA CYS A 111 7.18 -12.44 -12.88
C CYS A 111 7.33 -11.69 -11.55
N SER A 112 7.54 -12.39 -10.42
CA SER A 112 7.68 -11.81 -9.07
C SER A 112 6.43 -11.08 -8.53
N LYS A 113 5.28 -11.21 -9.20
CA LYS A 113 3.99 -10.64 -8.82
C LYS A 113 2.88 -11.69 -9.00
N PRO A 114 1.75 -11.59 -8.28
CA PRO A 114 1.39 -10.55 -7.31
C PRO A 114 2.07 -10.73 -5.94
N HIS A 115 2.12 -9.67 -5.14
CA HIS A 115 2.36 -9.79 -3.70
C HIS A 115 1.11 -10.34 -3.00
N ILE A 116 1.26 -11.07 -1.90
CA ILE A 116 0.13 -11.66 -1.18
C ILE A 116 -0.14 -10.85 0.10
N ALA A 117 -1.36 -10.35 0.25
CA ALA A 117 -1.82 -9.68 1.47
C ALA A 117 -2.82 -10.55 2.23
N ASN A 118 -2.70 -10.59 3.56
CA ASN A 118 -3.62 -11.32 4.43
C ASN A 118 -4.92 -10.51 4.60
N TYR A 119 -5.94 -10.84 3.80
CA TYR A 119 -7.20 -10.07 3.77
C TYR A 119 -7.92 -10.06 5.12
N PRO A 120 -8.14 -11.20 5.82
CA PRO A 120 -8.79 -11.19 7.14
C PRO A 120 -8.11 -10.27 8.16
N ALA A 121 -6.77 -10.24 8.18
CA ALA A 121 -6.03 -9.39 9.11
C ALA A 121 -6.25 -7.89 8.84
N HIS A 122 -6.24 -7.49 7.56
CA HIS A 122 -6.47 -6.10 7.18
C HIS A 122 -7.95 -5.70 7.33
N ALA A 123 -8.89 -6.58 6.98
CA ALA A 123 -10.31 -6.36 7.15
C ALA A 123 -10.68 -6.22 8.64
N ALA A 124 -10.03 -6.96 9.55
CA ALA A 124 -10.22 -6.80 10.99
C ALA A 124 -9.74 -5.42 11.50
N ALA A 125 -8.72 -4.84 10.89
CA ALA A 125 -8.18 -3.54 11.28
C ALA A 125 -8.96 -2.35 10.70
N TYR A 126 -9.41 -2.45 9.44
CA TYR A 126 -9.96 -1.33 8.69
C TYR A 126 -11.45 -1.48 8.32
N GLY A 127 -12.01 -2.67 8.47
CA GLY A 127 -13.32 -3.05 7.96
C GLY A 127 -13.27 -3.73 6.59
N ASP A 128 -14.27 -4.56 6.33
CA ASP A 128 -14.44 -5.28 5.07
C ASP A 128 -14.50 -4.31 3.87
N LYS A 129 -13.68 -4.56 2.85
CA LYS A 129 -13.54 -3.70 1.66
C LYS A 129 -13.35 -2.19 1.96
N ARG A 130 -12.81 -1.83 3.14
CA ARG A 130 -12.56 -0.44 3.55
C ARG A 130 -11.07 -0.08 3.58
N PHE A 131 -10.22 -0.82 2.88
CA PHE A 131 -8.78 -0.56 2.79
C PHE A 131 -8.21 -0.91 1.41
N GLY A 132 -6.98 -0.47 1.15
CA GLY A 132 -6.19 -0.90 0.01
C GLY A 132 -4.73 -1.09 0.39
N ILE A 133 -4.03 -1.94 -0.37
CA ILE A 133 -2.57 -1.99 -0.37
C ILE A 133 -2.07 -1.05 -1.46
N VAL A 134 -1.31 -0.04 -1.05
CA VAL A 134 -0.94 1.11 -1.88
C VAL A 134 0.57 1.34 -1.89
N SER A 135 1.11 1.97 -2.95
CA SER A 135 2.54 2.31 -3.03
C SER A 135 3.45 1.11 -2.76
N CYS A 136 4.47 1.26 -1.91
CA CYS A 136 5.34 0.20 -1.39
C CYS A 136 4.65 -0.67 -0.31
N TYR A 137 3.47 -1.19 -0.59
CA TYR A 137 2.78 -2.15 0.29
C TYR A 137 2.26 -1.55 1.61
N ASN A 138 1.92 -0.27 1.63
CA ASN A 138 1.24 0.33 2.78
C ASN A 138 -0.24 -0.11 2.78
N SER A 139 -0.74 -0.56 3.93
CA SER A 139 -2.17 -0.78 4.10
C SER A 139 -2.80 0.49 4.67
N LEU A 140 -3.71 1.10 3.92
CA LEU A 140 -4.37 2.35 4.30
C LEU A 140 -5.90 2.25 4.11
N PRO A 141 -6.70 3.03 4.85
CA PRO A 141 -8.14 3.12 4.64
C PRO A 141 -8.49 3.56 3.21
N LEU A 142 -9.53 2.96 2.64
CA LEU A 142 -10.08 3.38 1.35
C LEU A 142 -10.71 4.78 1.48
N ALA A 143 -10.58 5.60 0.42
CA ALA A 143 -10.88 7.03 0.42
C ALA A 143 -10.05 7.86 1.41
N GLY A 144 -9.09 7.24 2.10
CA GLY A 144 -8.15 7.90 3.00
C GLY A 144 -6.77 8.07 2.40
N GLY A 145 -5.80 8.27 3.28
CA GLY A 145 -4.40 8.40 2.88
C GLY A 145 -3.49 8.65 4.06
N SER A 146 -2.21 8.87 3.76
CA SER A 146 -1.23 9.31 4.74
C SER A 146 -0.90 10.77 4.53
N ASN A 147 -1.17 11.60 5.53
CA ASN A 147 -0.87 13.04 5.48
C ASN A 147 0.62 13.33 5.72
N THR A 148 1.35 12.41 6.36
CA THR A 148 2.78 12.53 6.59
C THR A 148 3.41 11.19 6.93
N LEU A 149 4.70 11.05 6.61
CA LEU A 149 5.53 9.94 7.05
C LEU A 149 6.81 10.49 7.67
N VAL A 150 7.05 10.14 8.92
CA VAL A 150 8.33 10.40 9.61
C VAL A 150 8.91 9.06 10.02
N ARG A 151 10.21 8.86 9.77
CA ARG A 151 10.89 7.58 9.99
C ARG A 151 11.99 7.70 11.04
N MET A 152 11.90 6.90 12.09
CA MET A 152 12.92 6.80 13.13
C MET A 152 14.01 5.82 12.73
N ASN A 153 15.27 6.25 12.87
CA ASN A 153 16.43 5.38 12.76
C ASN A 153 16.74 4.72 14.11
N LEU A 154 16.26 3.51 14.34
CA LEU A 154 16.46 2.81 15.61
C LEU A 154 17.93 2.53 15.92
N LYS A 155 18.76 2.32 14.88
CA LYS A 155 20.21 2.17 15.06
C LYS A 155 20.82 3.40 15.73
N GLN A 156 20.42 4.60 15.33
CA GLN A 156 20.94 5.84 15.93
C GLN A 156 20.43 6.06 17.35
N VAL A 157 19.17 5.69 17.63
CA VAL A 157 18.61 5.70 18.98
C VAL A 157 19.40 4.74 19.88
N ALA A 158 19.67 3.52 19.41
CA ALA A 158 20.47 2.53 20.15
C ALA A 158 21.90 2.99 20.39
N LEU A 159 22.58 3.61 19.40
CA LEU A 159 23.92 4.17 19.60
C LEU A 159 23.97 5.23 20.70
N LYS A 160 22.91 6.03 20.83
CA LYS A 160 22.78 7.11 21.82
C LYS A 160 22.37 6.65 23.21
N SER A 161 21.89 5.41 23.36
CA SER A 161 21.43 4.88 24.65
C SER A 161 22.57 4.24 25.42
N GLU A 162 22.51 4.19 26.75
CA GLU A 162 23.53 3.50 27.56
C GLU A 162 23.36 1.98 27.50
N ASP A 163 22.12 1.50 27.63
CA ASP A 163 21.71 0.09 27.59
C ASP A 163 20.26 -0.04 27.09
N SER A 164 19.65 -1.23 27.19
CA SER A 164 18.25 -1.41 26.75
C SER A 164 17.23 -0.69 27.64
N VAL A 165 17.54 -0.46 28.92
CA VAL A 165 16.65 0.24 29.85
C VAL A 165 16.60 1.71 29.47
N ASP A 166 17.75 2.35 29.29
CA ASP A 166 17.86 3.74 28.84
C ASP A 166 17.25 3.93 27.44
N PHE A 167 17.48 2.97 26.53
CA PHE A 167 16.86 2.98 25.20
C PHE A 167 15.34 3.03 25.30
N LEU A 168 14.72 2.09 26.05
CA LEU A 168 13.27 1.95 26.12
C LEU A 168 12.60 3.04 26.94
N GLN A 169 13.24 3.52 28.00
CA GLN A 169 12.62 4.41 28.98
C GLN A 169 12.95 5.89 28.76
N GLN A 170 14.05 6.23 28.09
CA GLN A 170 14.50 7.62 27.93
C GLN A 170 14.68 8.01 26.47
N VAL A 171 15.60 7.36 25.77
CA VAL A 171 16.07 7.83 24.45
C VAL A 171 15.01 7.62 23.36
N LEU A 172 14.40 6.43 23.29
CA LEU A 172 13.33 6.15 22.34
C LEU A 172 12.09 7.03 22.58
N PRO A 173 11.58 7.17 23.82
CA PRO A 173 10.47 8.09 24.11
C PRO A 173 10.78 9.55 23.73
N HIS A 174 11.99 10.04 24.03
CA HIS A 174 12.39 11.41 23.70
C HIS A 174 12.31 11.70 22.20
N TYR A 175 12.93 10.86 21.37
CA TYR A 175 12.88 11.05 19.91
C TYR A 175 11.50 10.77 19.32
N SER A 176 10.70 9.89 19.95
CA SER A 176 9.32 9.66 19.54
C SER A 176 8.47 10.91 19.75
N ALA A 177 8.63 11.61 20.87
CA ALA A 177 7.92 12.87 21.14
C ALA A 177 8.24 13.95 20.09
N ILE A 178 9.53 14.12 19.74
CA ILE A 178 9.95 15.08 18.71
C ILE A 178 9.33 14.72 17.34
N MET A 179 9.32 13.44 16.98
CA MET A 179 8.68 13.00 15.73
C MET A 179 7.18 13.28 15.73
N VAL A 180 6.49 13.05 16.84
CA VAL A 180 5.06 13.37 17.00
C VAL A 180 4.81 14.87 16.87
N GLU A 181 5.65 15.73 17.44
CA GLU A 181 5.55 17.18 17.26
C GLU A 181 5.66 17.60 15.78
N LEU A 182 6.63 17.01 15.05
CA LEU A 182 6.78 17.23 13.62
C LEU A 182 5.56 16.74 12.83
N MET A 183 5.05 15.55 13.16
CA MET A 183 3.86 14.98 12.53
C MET A 183 2.64 15.88 12.76
N ASN A 184 2.46 16.39 13.98
CA ASN A 184 1.40 17.34 14.32
C ASN A 184 1.52 18.64 13.53
N ALA A 185 2.73 19.20 13.41
CA ALA A 185 2.94 20.43 12.64
C ALA A 185 2.58 20.26 11.16
N ARG A 186 3.01 19.14 10.54
CA ARG A 186 2.70 18.82 9.14
C ARG A 186 1.23 18.53 8.91
N SER A 187 0.62 17.73 9.79
CA SER A 187 -0.80 17.39 9.72
C SER A 187 -1.66 18.65 9.85
N ARG A 188 -1.38 19.48 10.86
CA ARG A 188 -2.08 20.76 11.06
C ARG A 188 -2.03 21.65 9.84
N PHE A 189 -0.87 21.77 9.19
CA PHE A 189 -0.77 22.55 7.97
C PHE A 189 -1.63 21.98 6.83
N LEU A 190 -1.59 20.67 6.60
CA LEU A 190 -2.39 20.03 5.55
C LEU A 190 -3.89 20.24 5.79
N HIS A 191 -4.36 19.91 6.98
CA HIS A 191 -5.79 19.93 7.32
C HIS A 191 -6.34 21.36 7.49
N GLU A 192 -5.59 22.28 8.11
CA GLU A 192 -6.14 23.59 8.49
C GLU A 192 -5.70 24.75 7.59
N LYS A 193 -4.62 24.61 6.79
CA LYS A 193 -4.00 25.75 6.09
C LYS A 193 -3.82 25.56 4.58
N SER A 194 -3.76 24.32 4.11
CA SER A 194 -3.41 24.03 2.72
C SER A 194 -4.60 24.03 1.75
N ASN A 195 -5.83 24.04 2.26
CA ASN A 195 -7.08 23.87 1.51
C ASN A 195 -7.15 22.56 0.71
N PHE A 196 -6.30 21.58 1.00
CA PHE A 196 -6.25 20.30 0.29
C PHE A 196 -7.61 19.60 0.27
N PHE A 197 -8.32 19.61 1.39
CA PHE A 197 -9.63 18.96 1.53
C PHE A 197 -10.81 19.81 1.04
N GLU A 198 -10.57 21.01 0.48
CA GLU A 198 -11.63 21.85 -0.11
C GLU A 198 -11.84 21.60 -1.61
N GLY A 199 -10.98 20.77 -2.21
CA GLY A 199 -10.97 20.46 -3.64
C GLY A 199 -12.09 19.53 -4.11
N PHE A 200 -12.11 19.27 -5.42
CA PHE A 200 -13.14 18.42 -6.05
C PHE A 200 -13.09 16.97 -5.51
N LEU A 201 -11.90 16.46 -5.14
CA LEU A 201 -11.75 15.10 -4.62
C LEU A 201 -12.61 14.86 -3.37
N THR A 202 -12.64 15.82 -2.45
CA THR A 202 -13.48 15.73 -1.26
C THR A 202 -14.95 15.99 -1.59
N LYS A 203 -15.23 17.02 -2.39
CA LYS A 203 -16.62 17.42 -2.75
C LYS A 203 -17.38 16.33 -3.50
N GLU A 204 -16.69 15.58 -4.35
CA GLU A 204 -17.24 14.45 -5.12
C GLU A 204 -17.16 13.12 -4.36
N GLY A 205 -16.67 13.11 -3.11
CA GLY A 205 -16.60 11.91 -2.26
C GLY A 205 -15.55 10.88 -2.66
N LEU A 206 -14.51 11.29 -3.40
CA LEU A 206 -13.39 10.41 -3.78
C LEU A 206 -12.41 10.23 -2.62
N ILE A 207 -12.30 11.22 -1.74
CA ILE A 207 -11.53 11.16 -0.50
C ILE A 207 -12.36 11.68 0.68
N GLU A 208 -12.08 11.15 1.87
CA GLU A 208 -12.71 11.50 3.15
C GLU A 208 -11.60 12.00 4.09
N GLU A 209 -11.67 13.25 4.55
CA GLU A 209 -10.61 13.89 5.35
C GLU A 209 -10.30 13.14 6.65
N ASP A 210 -11.33 12.63 7.32
CA ASP A 210 -11.25 11.87 8.57
C ASP A 210 -10.58 10.48 8.40
N ARG A 211 -10.36 10.05 7.16
CA ARG A 211 -9.64 8.82 6.83
C ARG A 211 -8.15 9.03 6.55
N PHE A 212 -7.64 10.25 6.71
CA PHE A 212 -6.22 10.53 6.61
C PHE A 212 -5.54 10.39 7.97
N ALA A 213 -4.49 9.56 8.03
CA ALA A 213 -3.75 9.30 9.26
C ALA A 213 -2.24 9.51 9.05
N PRO A 214 -1.52 10.06 10.04
CA PRO A 214 -0.09 10.20 9.96
C PRO A 214 0.59 8.84 10.16
N MET A 215 1.62 8.55 9.36
CA MET A 215 2.39 7.31 9.47
C MET A 215 3.68 7.54 10.27
N PHE A 216 3.84 6.73 11.33
CA PHE A 216 5.08 6.63 12.08
C PHE A 216 5.88 5.42 11.59
N GLY A 217 7.00 5.66 10.92
CA GLY A 217 7.88 4.61 10.43
C GLY A 217 9.08 4.38 11.34
N ILE A 218 9.61 3.17 11.31
CA ILE A 218 10.88 2.80 11.96
C ILE A 218 11.76 2.02 10.97
N TYR A 219 13.08 2.12 11.12
CA TYR A 219 14.04 1.29 10.38
C TYR A 219 15.31 1.05 11.21
N GLY A 220 16.11 0.06 10.81
CA GLY A 220 17.34 -0.31 11.50
C GLY A 220 17.12 -1.07 12.82
N MET A 221 16.05 -1.89 12.89
CA MET A 221 15.69 -2.62 14.10
C MET A 221 16.71 -3.71 14.45
N ALA A 222 17.17 -4.49 13.47
CA ALA A 222 18.15 -5.55 13.71
C ALA A 222 19.47 -4.96 14.23
N GLU A 223 19.95 -3.89 13.61
CA GLU A 223 21.14 -3.17 14.06
C GLU A 223 20.96 -2.59 15.46
N ALA A 224 19.79 -2.03 15.77
CA ALA A 224 19.49 -1.52 17.11
C ALA A 224 19.56 -2.63 18.16
N VAL A 225 18.92 -3.79 17.91
CA VAL A 225 18.95 -4.95 18.81
C VAL A 225 20.39 -5.40 19.06
N ASN A 226 21.19 -5.54 18.01
CA ASN A 226 22.57 -5.99 18.15
C ASN A 226 23.44 -5.03 18.96
N ILE A 227 23.30 -3.72 18.73
CA ILE A 227 24.00 -2.69 19.51
C ILE A 227 23.60 -2.76 20.99
N LEU A 228 22.32 -2.94 21.30
CA LEU A 228 21.86 -3.02 22.69
C LEU A 228 22.34 -4.31 23.38
N MET A 229 22.35 -5.44 22.68
CA MET A 229 22.89 -6.70 23.21
C MET A 229 24.39 -6.57 23.51
N GLU A 230 25.17 -6.00 22.60
CA GLU A 230 26.60 -5.75 22.80
C GLU A 230 26.87 -4.86 24.02
N LYS A 231 26.08 -3.78 24.21
CA LYS A 231 26.18 -2.89 25.38
C LYS A 231 25.91 -3.60 26.70
N GLU A 232 25.11 -4.66 26.68
CA GLU A 232 24.82 -5.49 27.86
C GLU A 232 25.76 -6.70 28.01
N GLY A 233 26.82 -6.79 27.21
CA GLY A 233 27.74 -7.92 27.23
C GLY A 233 27.12 -9.24 26.74
N LYS A 234 26.02 -9.18 25.99
CA LYS A 234 25.35 -10.32 25.37
C LYS A 234 25.77 -10.43 23.90
N THR A 235 25.77 -11.65 23.36
CA THR A 235 26.07 -11.87 21.94
C THR A 235 24.86 -11.50 21.09
N GLY A 236 24.97 -10.45 20.27
CA GLY A 236 23.99 -10.11 19.23
C GLY A 236 23.89 -11.18 18.13
N ARG A 237 22.85 -11.13 17.29
CA ARG A 237 22.66 -12.02 16.13
C ARG A 237 22.37 -11.26 14.85
#